data_AF-A0A7V4SXG7-F1
#
_entry.id   AF-A0A7V4SXG7-F1
#
_cell.length_a   1.000
_cell.length_b   1.000
_cell.length_c   1.000
_cell.angle_alpha   90.00
_cell.angle_beta   90.00
_cell.angle_gamma   90.00
#
_symmetry.space_group_name_H-M   'P 1'
#
loop_
_entity.id
_entity.type
_entity.pdbx_description
1 polymer ?
#
loop_
_entity_poly.entity_id
_entity_poly.type
_entity_poly.pdbx_seq_one_letter_code
_entity_poly.pdbx_strand_id
1 'polypeptide(L)'
;MNKIKLTALISTVAFLFVIGLPMASKAAAIKTTKKAATKKTTEGGQMQLKGYEGRIGDWLFNGFTRFKVTSVTFPSTGPRGEMPEEGKRWVLIAVELKNATGGTKVYGDGQHAITLVDKEGNTIQETYMVKKDNWNETDDGRDLLPAAGMKGIYAIAVPNNFIPVRLVFDPYGGEKVFRVNFPELAEKAKATAPKVKATPAPAKEKEEGEAAPELPSLPETPSLPMGE
;
A
#
# COMPACT_ATOMS: atom_id res chain seq x y z
N MET A 1 -45.83 -25.13 20.89
CA MET A 1 -45.83 -26.44 20.20
C MET A 1 -44.77 -26.40 19.11
N ASN A 2 -43.56 -26.89 19.42
CA ASN A 2 -42.41 -26.87 18.51
C ASN A 2 -42.45 -28.10 17.60
N LYS A 3 -42.32 -27.90 16.29
CA LYS A 3 -42.09 -28.99 15.32
C LYS A 3 -40.69 -28.84 14.74
N ILE A 4 -39.78 -29.65 15.25
CA ILE A 4 -38.45 -29.92 14.70
C ILE A 4 -38.66 -30.81 13.47
N LYS A 5 -38.13 -30.41 12.30
CA LYS A 5 -37.97 -31.31 11.15
C LYS A 5 -36.49 -31.59 10.94
N LEU A 6 -36.11 -32.78 11.36
CA LEU A 6 -34.86 -33.46 11.08
C LEU A 6 -35.01 -34.14 9.72
N THR A 7 -34.07 -33.97 8.79
CA THR A 7 -34.00 -34.81 7.58
C THR A 7 -32.54 -35.02 7.22
N ALA A 8 -32.09 -36.26 7.35
CA ALA A 8 -30.81 -36.78 6.92
C ALA A 8 -31.08 -37.90 5.90
N LEU A 9 -30.28 -37.98 4.83
CA LEU A 9 -29.89 -39.19 4.06
C LEU A 9 -28.99 -38.73 2.89
N ILE A 10 -27.66 -38.97 2.89
CA ILE A 10 -26.88 -40.17 2.50
C ILE A 10 -26.92 -40.49 0.99
N SER A 11 -25.73 -40.85 0.48
CA SER A 11 -25.43 -41.63 -0.74
C SER A 11 -25.18 -40.79 -2.01
N THR A 12 -24.15 -40.97 -2.83
CA THR A 12 -23.34 -42.15 -3.16
C THR A 12 -22.01 -41.69 -3.79
N VAL A 13 -20.89 -42.30 -3.38
CA VAL A 13 -19.59 -42.23 -4.07
C VAL A 13 -19.58 -43.28 -5.19
N ALA A 14 -19.17 -42.91 -6.40
CA ALA A 14 -18.80 -43.86 -7.44
C ALA A 14 -17.48 -43.43 -8.09
N PHE A 15 -16.41 -44.10 -7.64
CA PHE A 15 -15.10 -44.16 -8.26
C PHE A 15 -15.20 -45.04 -9.51
N LEU A 16 -14.75 -44.56 -10.67
CA LEU A 16 -14.53 -45.41 -11.84
C LEU A 16 -13.13 -45.10 -12.40
N PHE A 17 -12.25 -46.04 -12.09
CA PHE A 17 -10.91 -46.24 -12.63
C PHE A 17 -11.06 -46.81 -14.05
N VAL A 18 -10.44 -46.20 -15.05
CA VAL A 18 -10.16 -46.85 -16.33
C VAL A 18 -8.67 -46.75 -16.62
N ILE A 19 -8.05 -47.92 -16.64
CA ILE A 19 -6.66 -48.24 -16.98
C ILE A 19 -6.62 -48.44 -18.50
N GLY A 20 -5.63 -47.88 -19.20
CA GLY A 20 -5.47 -48.10 -20.64
C GLY A 20 -4.11 -47.69 -21.23
N LEU A 21 -3.17 -48.64 -21.16
CA LEU A 21 -1.99 -48.93 -22.00
C LEU A 21 -0.98 -47.82 -22.45
N PRO A 22 0.34 -48.07 -22.33
CA PRO A 22 1.40 -47.35 -23.04
C PRO A 22 1.78 -48.07 -24.34
N MET A 23 1.92 -47.37 -25.46
CA MET A 23 2.77 -47.83 -26.58
C MET A 23 3.20 -46.70 -27.52
N ALA A 24 4.45 -46.85 -27.97
CA ALA A 24 5.08 -46.33 -29.18
C ALA A 24 5.63 -44.88 -29.18
N SER A 25 6.88 -44.79 -28.72
CA SER A 25 7.86 -43.82 -29.22
C SER A 25 8.00 -43.91 -30.74
N LYS A 26 7.78 -42.79 -31.43
CA LYS A 26 8.30 -42.57 -32.78
C LYS A 26 9.09 -41.27 -32.77
N ALA A 27 10.41 -41.41 -32.68
CA ALA A 27 11.36 -40.33 -32.88
C ALA A 27 11.23 -39.83 -34.33
N ALA A 28 10.73 -38.60 -34.49
CA ALA A 28 10.86 -37.83 -35.71
C ALA A 28 11.78 -36.65 -35.40
N ALA A 29 12.98 -36.68 -35.99
CA ALA A 29 13.94 -35.60 -35.94
C ALA A 29 13.33 -34.33 -36.56
N ILE A 30 13.02 -33.34 -35.72
CA ILE A 30 12.61 -32.01 -36.17
C ILE A 30 13.84 -31.10 -36.09
N LYS A 31 14.23 -30.63 -37.28
CA LYS A 31 15.33 -29.71 -37.55
C LYS A 31 15.26 -28.49 -36.63
N THR A 32 16.36 -28.22 -35.96
CA THR A 32 16.63 -27.05 -35.12
C THR A 32 16.69 -25.78 -35.98
N THR A 33 15.54 -25.16 -36.28
CA THR A 33 15.49 -23.75 -36.67
C THR A 33 15.40 -22.90 -35.40
N LYS A 34 16.51 -22.27 -35.03
CA LYS A 34 16.58 -21.16 -34.06
C LYS A 34 15.69 -20.02 -34.56
N LYS A 35 14.40 -20.09 -34.22
CA LYS A 35 13.46 -18.97 -34.36
C LYS A 35 13.51 -18.24 -33.03
N ALA A 36 13.95 -16.98 -33.06
CA ALA A 36 13.95 -16.10 -31.90
C ALA A 36 12.60 -16.20 -31.20
N ALA A 37 12.63 -16.62 -29.93
CA ALA A 37 11.45 -16.68 -29.09
C ALA A 37 11.01 -15.24 -28.80
N THR A 38 10.18 -14.68 -29.69
CA THR A 38 9.34 -13.55 -29.35
C THR A 38 8.47 -14.04 -28.20
N LYS A 39 8.76 -13.60 -26.97
CA LYS A 39 7.91 -13.83 -25.80
C LYS A 39 6.52 -13.31 -26.16
N LYS A 40 5.63 -14.20 -26.61
CA LYS A 40 4.18 -13.96 -26.55
C LYS A 40 3.88 -13.85 -25.06
N THR A 41 3.82 -12.62 -24.56
CA THR A 41 3.10 -12.32 -23.33
C THR A 41 1.69 -12.87 -23.52
N THR A 42 1.40 -13.99 -22.87
CA THR A 42 0.05 -14.54 -22.76
C THR A 42 -0.84 -13.42 -22.21
N GLU A 43 -1.95 -13.13 -22.89
CA GLU A 43 -2.91 -12.09 -22.50
C GLU A 43 -3.39 -12.23 -21.04
N GLY A 44 -3.32 -13.45 -20.49
CA GLY A 44 -3.57 -13.74 -19.07
C GLY A 44 -2.58 -13.06 -18.09
N GLY A 45 -1.34 -12.80 -18.48
CA GLY A 45 -0.35 -12.12 -17.62
C GLY A 45 -0.65 -10.63 -17.45
N GLN A 46 -1.10 -9.96 -18.52
CA GLN A 46 -1.55 -8.56 -18.44
C GLN A 46 -2.91 -8.44 -17.75
N MET A 47 -3.80 -9.42 -17.90
CA MET A 47 -5.08 -9.42 -17.17
C MET A 47 -4.93 -9.68 -15.67
N GLN A 48 -3.94 -10.46 -15.24
CA GLN A 48 -3.63 -10.57 -13.82
C GLN A 48 -3.18 -9.22 -13.25
N LEU A 49 -2.27 -8.50 -13.91
CA LEU A 49 -1.83 -7.17 -13.44
C LEU A 49 -2.98 -6.13 -13.35
N LYS A 50 -3.99 -6.22 -14.23
CA LYS A 50 -5.17 -5.33 -14.23
C LYS A 50 -6.06 -5.43 -12.99
N GLY A 51 -6.03 -6.54 -12.23
CA GLY A 51 -6.82 -6.66 -11.01
C GLY A 51 -6.23 -5.94 -9.80
N TYR A 52 -4.93 -5.63 -9.86
CA TYR A 52 -4.16 -5.07 -8.74
C TYR A 52 -3.87 -3.59 -8.93
N GLU A 53 -3.98 -3.05 -10.14
CA GLU A 53 -3.69 -1.65 -10.43
C GLU A 53 -4.91 -0.93 -10.99
N GLY A 54 -5.19 0.28 -10.51
CA GLY A 54 -6.31 1.08 -11.01
C GLY A 54 -6.28 2.53 -10.56
N ARG A 55 -7.45 3.19 -10.62
CA ARG A 55 -7.66 4.59 -10.25
C ARG A 55 -8.60 4.71 -9.06
N ILE A 56 -8.73 5.94 -8.55
CA ILE A 56 -9.78 6.25 -7.57
C ILE A 56 -11.14 5.88 -8.17
N GLY A 57 -11.95 5.14 -7.40
CA GLY A 57 -13.26 4.65 -7.80
C GLY A 57 -13.28 3.22 -8.35
N ASP A 58 -12.14 2.68 -8.80
CA ASP A 58 -12.07 1.32 -9.33
C ASP A 58 -12.10 0.28 -8.20
N TRP A 59 -12.84 -0.81 -8.43
CA TRP A 59 -12.73 -2.01 -7.59
C TRP A 59 -11.54 -2.85 -8.04
N LEU A 60 -10.56 -2.99 -7.15
CA LEU A 60 -9.42 -3.88 -7.30
C LEU A 60 -9.70 -5.19 -6.55
N PHE A 61 -9.14 -6.30 -7.04
CA PHE A 61 -9.35 -7.62 -6.46
C PHE A 61 -8.07 -8.45 -6.51
N ASN A 62 -7.65 -8.97 -5.35
CA ASN A 62 -6.43 -9.76 -5.25
C ASN A 62 -6.61 -11.28 -5.16
N GLY A 63 -7.85 -11.76 -5.11
CA GLY A 63 -8.18 -13.15 -4.79
C GLY A 63 -8.89 -13.29 -3.45
N PHE A 64 -8.56 -12.44 -2.48
CA PHE A 64 -9.03 -12.53 -1.09
C PHE A 64 -9.80 -11.29 -0.64
N THR A 65 -9.38 -10.12 -1.10
CA THR A 65 -9.93 -8.82 -0.74
C THR A 65 -10.34 -8.07 -1.99
N ARG A 66 -11.51 -7.44 -1.96
CA ARG A 66 -11.85 -6.36 -2.89
C ARG A 66 -11.58 -5.03 -2.22
N PHE A 67 -10.88 -4.15 -2.91
CA PHE A 67 -10.45 -2.85 -2.39
C PHE A 67 -10.81 -1.75 -3.38
N LYS A 68 -11.32 -0.64 -2.88
CA LYS A 68 -11.59 0.56 -3.67
C LYS A 68 -11.23 1.79 -2.86
N VAL A 69 -10.41 2.67 -3.44
CA VAL A 69 -10.23 4.03 -2.91
C VAL A 69 -11.40 4.86 -3.42
N THR A 70 -12.19 5.42 -2.51
CA THR A 70 -13.35 6.25 -2.88
C THR A 70 -13.00 7.72 -3.00
N SER A 71 -12.07 8.21 -2.18
CA SER A 71 -11.64 9.61 -2.24
C SER A 71 -10.28 9.81 -1.58
N VAL A 72 -9.59 10.85 -2.01
CA VAL A 72 -8.37 11.39 -1.39
C VAL A 72 -8.59 12.88 -1.15
N THR A 73 -8.47 13.34 0.08
CA THR A 73 -8.67 14.75 0.46
C THR A 73 -7.52 15.27 1.32
N PHE A 74 -7.42 16.60 1.43
CA PHE A 74 -6.35 17.29 2.17
C PHE A 74 -6.97 18.23 3.21
N PRO A 75 -7.57 17.69 4.29
CA PRO A 75 -8.18 18.51 5.32
C PRO A 75 -7.11 19.32 6.08
N SER A 76 -7.48 20.52 6.54
CA SER A 76 -6.60 21.35 7.37
C SER A 76 -6.50 20.86 8.81
N THR A 77 -7.57 20.25 9.32
CA THR A 77 -7.71 19.77 10.70
C THR A 77 -8.43 18.43 10.72
N GLY A 78 -8.17 17.62 11.74
CA GLY A 78 -8.95 16.43 12.03
C GLY A 78 -10.29 16.71 12.74
N PRO A 79 -11.10 15.66 12.98
CA PRO A 79 -12.46 15.76 13.53
C PRO A 79 -12.55 16.47 14.88
N ARG A 80 -11.49 16.49 15.69
CA ARG A 80 -11.43 17.14 17.00
C ARG A 80 -10.61 18.42 16.98
N GLY A 81 -10.29 18.93 15.78
CA GLY A 81 -9.46 20.14 15.61
C GLY A 81 -7.96 19.86 15.65
N GLU A 82 -7.54 18.59 15.65
CA GLU A 82 -6.14 18.21 15.62
C GLU A 82 -5.44 18.75 14.36
N MET A 83 -4.31 19.41 14.58
CA MET A 83 -3.45 19.90 13.51
C MET A 83 -2.32 18.91 13.25
N PRO A 84 -1.89 18.75 11.99
CA PRO A 84 -0.67 18.01 11.71
C PRO A 84 0.53 18.77 12.29
N GLU A 85 1.64 18.07 12.54
CA GLU A 85 2.88 18.70 12.99
C GLU A 85 3.33 19.82 12.03
N GLU A 86 4.13 20.75 12.55
CA GLU A 86 4.63 21.87 11.75
C GLU A 86 5.36 21.38 10.48
N GLY A 87 5.07 22.03 9.35
CA GLY A 87 5.60 21.64 8.04
C GLY A 87 4.92 20.43 7.39
N LYS A 88 3.92 19.83 8.04
CA LYS A 88 3.10 18.74 7.50
C LYS A 88 1.66 19.17 7.22
N ARG A 89 0.96 18.34 6.45
CA ARG A 89 -0.47 18.43 6.16
C ARG A 89 -1.12 17.06 6.24
N TRP A 90 -2.42 17.02 6.54
CA TRP A 90 -3.18 15.79 6.48
C TRP A 90 -3.49 15.37 5.04
N VAL A 91 -3.39 14.06 4.80
CA VAL A 91 -3.94 13.37 3.64
C VAL A 91 -4.92 12.34 4.17
N LEU A 92 -6.16 12.44 3.74
CA LEU A 92 -7.23 11.54 4.14
C LEU A 92 -7.65 10.67 2.96
N ILE A 93 -7.69 9.37 3.17
CA ILE A 93 -7.98 8.40 2.11
C ILE A 93 -9.14 7.53 2.57
N ALA A 94 -10.30 7.76 1.97
CA ALA A 94 -11.47 6.95 2.23
C ALA A 94 -11.45 5.72 1.32
N VAL A 95 -11.76 4.56 1.90
CA VAL A 95 -11.74 3.27 1.21
C VAL A 95 -13.00 2.47 1.47
N GLU A 96 -13.30 1.57 0.54
CA GLU A 96 -14.22 0.46 0.74
C GLU A 96 -13.48 -0.86 0.56
N LEU A 97 -13.69 -1.76 1.52
CA LEU A 97 -13.12 -3.10 1.57
C LEU A 97 -14.25 -4.13 1.54
N LYS A 98 -14.03 -5.26 0.88
CA LYS A 98 -14.92 -6.43 0.99
C LYS A 98 -14.10 -7.70 1.14
N ASN A 99 -14.54 -8.56 2.05
CA ASN A 99 -14.04 -9.90 2.18
C ASN A 99 -14.55 -10.74 0.99
N ALA A 100 -13.65 -11.24 0.17
CA ALA A 100 -13.97 -12.10 -0.97
C ALA A 100 -13.59 -13.57 -0.73
N THR A 101 -13.14 -13.91 0.48
CA THR A 101 -12.85 -15.29 0.88
C THR A 101 -14.11 -16.02 1.31
N GLY A 102 -14.02 -17.35 1.43
CA GLY A 102 -15.09 -18.19 1.98
C GLY A 102 -15.17 -18.22 3.51
N GLY A 103 -14.25 -17.56 4.23
CA GLY A 103 -14.21 -17.52 5.69
C GLY A 103 -14.24 -16.09 6.24
N THR A 104 -14.33 -15.94 7.56
CA THR A 104 -14.23 -14.63 8.23
C THR A 104 -12.79 -14.13 8.20
N LYS A 105 -12.61 -12.82 8.00
CA LYS A 105 -11.31 -12.15 8.00
C LYS A 105 -11.37 -10.82 8.75
N VAL A 106 -10.31 -10.49 9.47
CA VAL A 106 -10.14 -9.20 10.14
C VAL A 106 -9.62 -8.17 9.14
N TYR A 107 -10.16 -6.97 9.18
CA TYR A 107 -9.73 -5.83 8.38
C TYR A 107 -9.63 -4.56 9.22
N GLY A 108 -8.71 -3.66 8.84
CA GLY A 108 -8.66 -2.31 9.39
C GLY A 108 -7.95 -2.16 10.72
N ASP A 109 -7.34 -3.23 11.23
CA ASP A 109 -6.40 -3.15 12.35
C ASP A 109 -5.04 -2.57 11.91
N GLY A 110 -4.11 -2.48 12.86
CA GLY A 110 -2.73 -2.08 12.63
C GLY A 110 -1.90 -3.02 11.73
N GLN A 111 -2.49 -4.02 11.07
CA GLN A 111 -1.77 -4.90 10.14
C GLN A 111 -2.01 -4.52 8.67
N HIS A 112 -3.05 -3.72 8.40
CA HIS A 112 -3.45 -3.33 7.05
C HIS A 112 -2.88 -1.96 6.71
N ALA A 113 -1.57 -1.89 6.43
CA ALA A 113 -0.91 -0.63 6.14
C ALA A 113 -1.08 -0.19 4.69
N ILE A 114 -1.23 1.13 4.49
CA ILE A 114 -1.05 1.76 3.18
C ILE A 114 0.31 2.46 3.11
N THR A 115 0.86 2.49 1.91
CA THR A 115 2.05 3.26 1.56
C THR A 115 1.69 4.30 0.52
N LEU A 116 2.03 5.55 0.76
CA LEU A 116 1.94 6.62 -0.23
C LEU A 116 3.26 6.79 -0.96
N VAL A 117 3.17 7.05 -2.26
CA VAL A 117 4.32 7.33 -3.12
C VAL A 117 4.10 8.65 -3.86
N ASP A 118 5.10 9.51 -3.84
CA ASP A 118 5.09 10.77 -4.60
C ASP A 118 5.68 10.61 -6.01
N LYS A 119 5.73 11.72 -6.75
CA LYS A 119 6.26 11.76 -8.13
C LYS A 119 7.76 11.45 -8.22
N GLU A 120 8.51 11.73 -7.16
CA GLU A 120 9.96 11.55 -7.06
C GLU A 120 10.31 10.12 -6.63
N GLY A 121 9.30 9.35 -6.19
CA GLY A 121 9.45 7.97 -5.72
C GLY A 121 9.66 7.88 -4.21
N ASN A 122 9.58 9.00 -3.47
CA ASN A 122 9.65 8.99 -2.02
C ASN A 122 8.40 8.29 -1.46
N THR A 123 8.58 7.51 -0.40
CA THR A 123 7.51 6.71 0.19
C THR A 123 7.27 7.08 1.65
N ILE A 124 6.00 7.16 2.03
CA ILE A 124 5.57 7.23 3.43
C ILE A 124 4.81 5.94 3.71
N GLN A 125 5.32 5.12 4.63
CA GLN A 125 4.81 3.77 4.95
C GLN A 125 4.03 3.74 6.27
N GLU A 126 3.45 2.58 6.59
CA GLU A 126 2.90 2.22 7.91
C GLU A 126 1.74 3.10 8.38
N THR A 127 0.87 3.52 7.46
CA THR A 127 -0.36 4.19 7.87
C THR A 127 -1.47 3.19 8.12
N TYR A 128 -2.05 3.28 9.32
CA TYR A 128 -3.19 2.49 9.74
C TYR A 128 -4.51 3.23 9.55
N MET A 129 -5.58 2.46 9.53
CA MET A 129 -6.92 3.00 9.48
C MET A 129 -7.22 3.70 10.81
N VAL A 130 -7.83 4.88 10.77
CA VAL A 130 -8.13 5.69 11.96
C VAL A 130 -9.63 5.71 12.25
N LYS A 131 -9.98 5.98 13.52
CA LYS A 131 -11.38 6.18 13.90
C LYS A 131 -11.91 7.44 13.23
N LYS A 132 -13.14 7.38 12.73
CA LYS A 132 -13.79 8.49 12.02
C LYS A 132 -13.83 9.77 12.86
N ASP A 133 -14.03 9.64 14.16
CA ASP A 133 -14.23 10.75 15.10
C ASP A 133 -12.95 11.16 15.85
N ASN A 134 -11.84 10.43 15.66
CA ASN A 134 -10.53 10.77 16.26
C ASN A 134 -9.39 10.20 15.42
N TRP A 135 -8.66 11.03 14.68
CA TRP A 135 -7.58 10.54 13.81
C TRP A 135 -6.30 10.18 14.56
N ASN A 136 -6.20 10.50 15.85
CA ASN A 136 -5.09 10.08 16.70
C ASN A 136 -5.25 8.65 17.23
N GLU A 137 -6.40 8.01 16.98
CA GLU A 137 -6.67 6.63 17.37
C GLU A 137 -6.80 5.74 16.13
N THR A 138 -6.15 4.57 16.17
CA THR A 138 -6.34 3.52 15.19
C THR A 138 -7.74 2.92 15.32
N ASP A 139 -8.38 2.59 14.20
CA ASP A 139 -9.66 1.86 14.23
C ASP A 139 -9.40 0.44 14.75
N ASP A 140 -10.31 -0.04 15.59
CA ASP A 140 -10.23 -1.40 16.10
C ASP A 140 -10.66 -2.33 14.95
N GLY A 141 -9.78 -3.23 14.53
CA GLY A 141 -10.04 -4.11 13.39
C GLY A 141 -11.39 -4.81 13.49
N ARG A 142 -12.03 -5.06 12.34
CA ARG A 142 -13.37 -5.62 12.27
C ARG A 142 -13.36 -6.97 11.57
N ASP A 143 -14.04 -7.94 12.17
CA ASP A 143 -14.36 -9.21 11.54
C ASP A 143 -15.39 -9.02 10.44
N LEU A 144 -14.99 -9.32 9.20
CA LEU A 144 -15.88 -9.35 8.05
C LEU A 144 -16.20 -10.80 7.69
N LEU A 145 -17.48 -11.13 7.72
CA LEU A 145 -18.01 -12.37 7.16
C LEU A 145 -17.75 -12.44 5.64
N PRO A 146 -17.81 -13.63 5.02
CA PRO A 146 -17.74 -13.78 3.56
C PRO A 146 -18.69 -12.83 2.84
N ALA A 147 -18.18 -12.16 1.79
CA ALA A 147 -18.88 -11.14 1.00
C ALA A 147 -19.30 -9.85 1.76
N ALA A 148 -19.10 -9.77 3.08
CA ALA A 148 -19.33 -8.55 3.84
C ALA A 148 -18.30 -7.48 3.46
N GLY A 149 -18.67 -6.22 3.67
CA GLY A 149 -17.82 -5.08 3.38
C GLY A 149 -17.85 -4.03 4.46
N MET A 150 -16.84 -3.18 4.45
CA MET A 150 -16.70 -2.06 5.36
C MET A 150 -16.17 -0.82 4.65
N LYS A 151 -16.37 0.32 5.29
CA LYS A 151 -15.72 1.58 4.92
C LYS A 151 -14.68 1.93 5.97
N GLY A 152 -13.59 2.51 5.49
CA GLY A 152 -12.42 2.85 6.29
C GLY A 152 -11.86 4.20 5.88
N ILE A 153 -11.11 4.81 6.78
CA ILE A 153 -10.39 6.06 6.55
C ILE A 153 -8.95 5.87 7.00
N TYR A 154 -8.00 6.19 6.14
CA TYR A 154 -6.60 6.34 6.50
C TYR A 154 -6.27 7.83 6.58
N ALA A 155 -5.62 8.26 7.67
CA ALA A 155 -5.17 9.63 7.86
C ALA A 155 -3.64 9.66 7.98
N ILE A 156 -2.98 10.50 7.18
CA ILE A 156 -1.52 10.58 7.10
C ILE A 156 -1.07 12.02 7.20
N ALA A 157 -0.16 12.32 8.12
CA ALA A 157 0.55 13.59 8.11
C ALA A 157 1.75 13.48 7.16
N VAL A 158 1.69 14.17 6.02
CA VAL A 158 2.77 14.20 5.01
C VAL A 158 3.43 15.57 4.97
N PRO A 159 4.72 15.68 4.60
CA PRO A 159 5.35 16.98 4.36
C PRO A 159 4.55 17.83 3.36
N ASN A 160 4.54 19.15 3.53
CA ASN A 160 3.76 20.06 2.67
C ASN A 160 4.13 19.97 1.19
N ASN A 161 5.39 19.65 0.88
CA ASN A 161 5.90 19.45 -0.48
C ASN A 161 5.62 18.04 -1.05
N PHE A 162 5.19 17.09 -0.21
CA PHE A 162 4.89 15.73 -0.63
C PHE A 162 3.55 15.69 -1.37
N ILE A 163 3.56 15.35 -2.65
CA ILE A 163 2.34 15.22 -3.45
C ILE A 163 2.13 13.75 -3.81
N PRO A 164 1.16 13.06 -3.19
CA PRO A 164 0.93 11.64 -3.46
C PRO A 164 0.40 11.47 -4.89
N VAL A 165 1.08 10.62 -5.66
CA VAL A 165 0.66 10.25 -7.03
C VAL A 165 0.19 8.81 -7.10
N ARG A 166 0.51 8.00 -6.08
CA ARG A 166 0.14 6.59 -6.01
C ARG A 166 -0.01 6.15 -4.57
N LEU A 167 -0.97 5.25 -4.33
CA LEU A 167 -1.13 4.49 -3.11
C LEU A 167 -0.83 3.03 -3.37
N VAL A 168 -0.13 2.39 -2.45
CA VAL A 168 0.08 0.95 -2.40
C VAL A 168 -0.58 0.40 -1.16
N PHE A 169 -1.49 -0.56 -1.31
CA PHE A 169 -2.15 -1.22 -0.18
C PHE A 169 -1.71 -2.68 -0.13
N ASP A 170 -1.14 -3.09 1.01
CA ASP A 170 -0.81 -4.48 1.31
C ASP A 170 -1.74 -4.98 2.41
N PRO A 171 -2.72 -5.84 2.09
CA PRO A 171 -3.65 -6.30 3.09
C PRO A 171 -3.04 -7.32 4.06
N TYR A 172 -1.98 -8.08 3.70
CA TYR A 172 -1.54 -9.23 4.51
C TYR A 172 -0.03 -9.55 4.45
N GLY A 173 0.85 -8.59 4.09
CA GLY A 173 2.30 -8.71 4.28
C GLY A 173 2.97 -9.85 3.49
N GLY A 174 2.43 -10.18 2.31
CA GLY A 174 2.85 -11.35 1.53
C GLY A 174 1.89 -11.73 0.39
N GLU A 175 0.70 -11.12 0.35
CA GLU A 175 -0.22 -11.19 -0.78
C GLU A 175 0.11 -10.15 -1.85
N LYS A 176 -0.59 -10.23 -2.99
CA LYS A 176 -0.44 -9.25 -4.07
C LYS A 176 -0.98 -7.89 -3.63
N VAL A 177 -0.11 -6.89 -3.65
CA VAL A 177 -0.40 -5.49 -3.30
C VAL A 177 -1.29 -4.81 -4.35
N PHE A 178 -2.16 -3.93 -3.89
CA PHE A 178 -2.93 -3.05 -4.77
C PHE A 178 -2.17 -1.75 -5.03
N ARG A 179 -2.24 -1.21 -6.25
CA ARG A 179 -1.67 0.09 -6.62
C ARG A 179 -2.75 0.99 -7.21
N VAL A 180 -3.02 2.10 -6.55
CA VAL A 180 -4.01 3.08 -7.01
C VAL A 180 -3.29 4.34 -7.43
N ASN A 181 -3.41 4.71 -8.70
CA ASN A 181 -2.80 5.92 -9.25
C ASN A 181 -3.75 7.11 -9.09
N PHE A 182 -3.16 8.28 -8.81
CA PHE A 182 -3.84 9.56 -8.63
C PHE A 182 -3.46 10.55 -9.74
N PRO A 183 -3.87 10.31 -11.00
CA PRO A 183 -3.41 11.10 -12.15
C PRO A 183 -3.73 12.59 -12.01
N GLU A 184 -4.89 12.93 -11.47
CA GLU A 184 -5.29 14.34 -11.25
C GLU A 184 -4.41 15.06 -10.22
N LEU A 185 -3.92 14.33 -9.20
CA LEU A 185 -2.99 14.89 -8.22
C LEU A 185 -1.59 15.04 -8.81
N ALA A 186 -1.18 14.12 -9.68
CA ALA A 186 0.08 14.20 -10.41
C ALA A 186 0.11 15.38 -11.40
N GLU A 187 -1.01 15.69 -12.05
CA GLU A 187 -1.11 16.86 -12.94
C GLU A 187 -1.07 18.18 -12.15
N LYS A 188 -1.77 18.26 -11.02
CA LYS A 188 -1.67 19.41 -10.10
C LYS A 188 -0.24 19.60 -9.59
N ALA A 189 0.51 18.52 -9.35
CA ALA A 189 1.92 18.57 -8.96
C ALA A 189 2.85 19.13 -10.04
N LYS A 190 2.51 18.94 -11.31
CA LYS A 190 3.26 19.51 -12.44
C LYS A 190 2.98 21.00 -12.60
N ALA A 191 1.76 21.45 -12.30
CA ALA A 191 1.35 22.85 -12.40
C ALA A 191 1.90 23.75 -11.28
N THR A 192 2.19 23.19 -10.09
CA THR A 192 2.75 23.92 -8.94
C THR A 192 4.27 23.80 -8.81
N ALA A 193 4.94 23.05 -9.68
CA ALA A 193 6.40 23.04 -9.70
C ALA A 193 6.91 24.44 -10.11
N PRO A 194 7.68 25.15 -9.26
CA PRO A 194 8.30 26.39 -9.68
C PRO A 194 9.18 26.08 -10.89
N LYS A 195 9.03 26.87 -11.97
CA LYS A 195 10.09 27.00 -12.99
C LYS A 195 11.33 27.49 -12.24
N VAL A 196 12.15 26.57 -11.75
CA VAL A 196 13.49 26.88 -11.27
C VAL A 196 14.22 27.35 -12.52
N LYS A 197 14.23 28.67 -12.71
CA LYS A 197 15.12 29.35 -13.63
C LYS A 197 16.50 28.93 -13.17
N ALA A 198 17.17 28.09 -13.95
CA ALA A 198 18.48 27.56 -13.64
C ALA A 198 19.39 28.74 -13.23
N THR A 199 19.68 28.83 -11.92
CA THR A 199 20.70 29.74 -11.44
C THR A 199 22.02 29.23 -12.00
N PRO A 200 22.77 30.04 -12.75
CA PRO A 200 24.07 29.61 -13.25
C PRO A 200 24.96 29.24 -12.06
N ALA A 201 25.69 28.13 -12.21
CA ALA A 201 26.59 27.58 -11.22
C ALA A 201 27.47 28.66 -10.59
N PRO A 202 27.69 28.65 -9.26
CA PRO A 202 28.63 29.56 -8.63
C PRO A 202 30.03 29.28 -9.19
N ALA A 203 30.67 30.35 -9.67
CA ALA A 203 32.05 30.33 -10.10
C ALA A 203 32.93 29.84 -8.94
N LYS A 204 33.95 29.02 -9.28
CA LYS A 204 35.03 28.60 -8.39
C LYS A 204 35.52 29.77 -7.54
N GLU A 205 35.17 29.77 -6.27
CA GLU A 205 35.78 30.61 -5.26
C GLU A 205 37.03 29.89 -4.75
N LYS A 206 38.15 30.60 -4.71
CA LYS A 206 39.46 30.10 -4.32
C LYS A 206 39.42 29.66 -2.85
N GLU A 207 40.03 28.53 -2.55
CA GLU A 207 40.50 28.19 -1.21
C GLU A 207 41.48 29.28 -0.74
N GLU A 208 41.08 30.03 0.28
CA GLU A 208 41.97 30.80 1.12
C GLU A 208 41.71 30.34 2.55
N GLY A 209 42.72 29.71 3.15
CA GLY A 209 42.63 29.10 4.46
C GLY A 209 42.53 30.17 5.55
N GLU A 210 41.60 29.97 6.48
CA GLU A 210 41.56 30.75 7.71
C GLU A 210 41.18 29.85 8.90
N ALA A 211 41.79 30.18 10.03
CA ALA A 211 42.19 29.27 11.10
C ALA A 211 41.04 28.69 11.94
N ALA A 212 41.32 27.52 12.53
CA ALA A 212 40.47 26.86 13.50
C ALA A 212 40.24 27.75 14.75
N PRO A 213 39.00 27.96 15.20
CA PRO A 213 38.74 28.58 16.49
C PRO A 213 39.05 27.58 17.62
N GLU A 214 39.87 28.01 18.58
CA GLU A 214 40.12 27.31 19.84
C GLU A 214 38.81 27.00 20.57
N LEU A 215 38.67 25.75 21.01
CA LEU A 215 37.57 25.31 21.86
C LEU A 215 37.72 25.93 23.26
N PRO A 216 36.67 26.55 23.84
CA PRO A 216 36.71 26.94 25.23
C PRO A 216 36.76 25.69 26.12
N SER A 217 37.78 25.64 26.97
CA SER A 217 37.96 24.63 28.02
C SER A 217 36.74 24.56 28.95
N LEU A 218 36.21 23.35 29.12
CA LEU A 218 35.10 23.05 30.02
C LEU A 218 35.49 23.35 31.48
N PRO A 219 34.60 23.97 32.30
CA PRO A 219 34.85 24.13 33.72
C PRO A 219 34.75 22.77 34.44
N GLU A 220 35.72 22.51 35.32
CA GLU A 220 35.78 21.33 36.17
C GLU A 220 34.55 21.26 37.08
N THR A 221 33.87 20.10 37.07
CA THR A 221 32.75 19.81 37.97
C THR A 221 33.24 19.67 39.42
N PRO A 222 32.65 20.38 40.40
CA PRO A 222 32.97 20.16 41.80
C PRO A 222 32.43 18.82 42.30
N SER A 223 33.32 18.02 42.89
CA SER A 223 33.02 16.77 43.56
C SER A 223 32.05 16.98 44.73
N LEU A 224 30.91 16.29 44.72
CA LEU A 224 29.97 16.27 45.84
C LEU A 224 30.55 15.45 47.01
N PRO A 225 30.40 15.92 48.27
CA PRO A 225 30.74 15.13 49.44
C PRO A 225 29.71 14.00 49.62
N MET A 226 30.19 12.77 49.79
CA MET A 226 29.38 11.65 50.27
C MET A 226 29.02 11.88 51.73
N GLY A 227 27.72 11.94 52.03
CA GLY A 227 27.18 11.95 53.38
C GLY A 227 26.85 10.53 53.84
N GLU A 228 27.16 10.27 55.11
CA GLU A 228 26.92 9.04 55.90
C GLU A 228 25.45 8.71 56.12
#